data_AF-A0A0Q8RDF2-F1
#
_entry.id   AF-A0A0Q8RDF2-F1
#
_cell.length_a   1.000
_cell.length_b   1.000
_cell.length_c   1.000
_cell.angle_alpha   90.00
_cell.angle_beta   90.00
_cell.angle_gamma   90.00
#
_symmetry.space_group_name_H-M   'P 1'
#
loop_
_entity.id
_entity.type
_entity.pdbx_description
1 polymer ?
#
loop_
_entity_poly.entity_id
_entity_poly.type
_entity_poly.pdbx_seq_one_letter_code
_entity_poly.pdbx_strand_id
1 'polypeptide(L)'
;MYRPGQVDVREYPAAIAERIIGQGTYRRDPVFRGCMFADSAFIWSKLNTLIAMDRRDRATLEFGLSHGLNEGITVPCNKLGYCLGSATFAGKISAEQAEKLIGLVQMIGVFAFKHARELAGEPIVKGTRPRLNPRPRDCVALVARGLSNKQIARALNLAPRTVDGYLRDGYRLFNAANRAELLAAAVLAGEIGTDELK
;
A
#
# COMPACT_ATOMS: atom_id res chain seq x y z
N MET A 1 -11.09 16.01 12.18
CA MET A 1 -11.53 15.86 10.77
C MET A 1 -10.41 15.14 10.02
N TYR A 2 -10.54 13.84 9.70
CA TYR A 2 -9.39 13.06 9.19
C TYR A 2 -9.24 13.18 7.66
N ARG A 3 -8.07 13.67 7.22
CA ARG A 3 -7.51 13.60 5.86
C ARG A 3 -5.99 13.47 6.01
N PRO A 4 -5.30 12.59 5.26
CA PRO A 4 -5.29 12.69 3.79
C PRO A 4 -5.51 11.38 3.00
N GLY A 5 -6.20 11.48 1.84
CA GLY A 5 -6.18 10.53 0.71
C GLY A 5 -7.48 9.80 0.32
N GLN A 6 -8.64 10.22 0.85
CA GLN A 6 -9.91 9.48 1.01
C GLN A 6 -10.42 8.52 -0.07
N VAL A 7 -10.92 7.39 0.43
CA VAL A 7 -12.35 6.98 0.36
C VAL A 7 -12.80 6.53 1.74
N ASP A 8 -13.99 6.95 2.20
CA ASP A 8 -14.64 6.38 3.38
C ASP A 8 -16.16 6.27 3.21
N VAL A 9 -16.66 5.03 3.05
CA VAL A 9 -18.09 4.69 3.05
C VAL A 9 -18.23 3.52 4.03
N ARG A 10 -18.95 3.71 5.14
CA ARG A 10 -19.06 2.70 6.20
C ARG A 10 -20.47 2.58 6.72
N GLU A 11 -20.82 1.34 7.01
CA GLU A 11 -21.95 0.95 7.85
C GLU A 11 -21.41 -0.01 8.92
N TYR A 12 -20.56 0.50 9.82
CA TYR A 12 -20.06 -0.24 10.98
C TYR A 12 -20.82 0.17 12.25
N PRO A 13 -20.95 -0.72 13.26
CA PRO A 13 -21.37 -0.32 14.59
C PRO A 13 -20.50 0.82 15.12
N ALA A 14 -21.12 1.85 15.71
CA ALA A 14 -20.44 3.10 16.11
C ALA A 14 -19.20 2.85 17.01
N ALA A 15 -19.30 1.90 17.95
CA ALA A 15 -18.20 1.52 18.84
C ALA A 15 -16.95 1.02 18.11
N ILE A 16 -17.11 0.35 16.96
CA ILE A 16 -16.01 -0.16 16.14
C ILE A 16 -15.37 0.98 15.34
N ALA A 17 -16.19 1.86 14.77
CA ALA A 17 -15.71 3.04 14.05
C ALA A 17 -14.88 3.96 14.97
N GLU A 18 -15.36 4.20 16.19
CA GLU A 18 -14.67 5.02 17.19
C GLU A 18 -13.33 4.41 17.65
N ARG A 19 -13.29 3.09 17.89
CA ARG A 19 -12.05 2.41 18.31
C ARG A 19 -10.98 2.39 17.22
N ILE A 20 -11.37 2.19 15.96
CA ILE A 20 -10.40 2.07 14.84
C ILE A 20 -9.92 3.47 14.38
N ILE A 21 -10.83 4.44 14.27
CA ILE A 21 -10.51 5.78 13.75
C ILE A 21 -10.19 6.75 14.88
N GLY A 22 -11.05 6.85 15.89
CA GLY A 22 -10.95 7.83 16.97
C GLY A 22 -9.68 7.68 17.81
N GLN A 23 -9.18 6.46 17.95
CA GLN A 23 -7.94 6.15 18.67
C GLN A 23 -6.70 6.05 17.76
N GLY A 24 -6.84 6.25 16.43
CA GLY A 24 -5.72 6.20 15.48
C GLY A 24 -5.04 4.83 15.36
N THR A 25 -5.72 3.74 15.73
CA THR A 25 -5.15 2.39 15.79
C THR A 25 -5.06 1.68 14.43
N TYR A 26 -5.51 2.34 13.35
CA TYR A 26 -5.58 1.80 11.99
C TYR A 26 -4.29 1.14 11.47
N ARG A 27 -3.10 1.64 11.83
CA ARG A 27 -1.82 1.04 11.40
C ARG A 27 -1.52 -0.29 12.08
N ARG A 28 -2.09 -0.53 13.26
CA ARG A 28 -1.90 -1.76 14.04
C ARG A 28 -3.04 -2.75 13.84
N ASP A 29 -4.13 -2.34 13.20
CA ASP A 29 -5.25 -3.20 12.87
C ASP A 29 -4.80 -4.44 12.06
N PRO A 30 -5.16 -5.66 12.49
CA PRO A 30 -4.69 -6.88 11.85
C PRO A 30 -5.28 -7.08 10.45
N VAL A 31 -6.49 -6.57 10.17
CA VAL A 31 -7.12 -6.64 8.85
C VAL A 31 -6.40 -5.72 7.86
N PHE A 32 -6.09 -4.48 8.26
CA PHE A 32 -5.27 -3.57 7.44
C PHE A 32 -3.85 -4.11 7.21
N ARG A 33 -3.24 -4.70 8.24
CA ARG A 33 -1.94 -5.38 8.09
C ARG A 33 -2.01 -6.56 7.13
N GLY A 34 -3.07 -7.37 7.21
CA GLY A 34 -3.32 -8.46 6.25
C GLY A 34 -3.38 -7.97 4.81
N CYS A 35 -4.01 -6.81 4.57
CA CYS A 35 -4.08 -6.20 3.23
C CYS A 35 -2.71 -5.87 2.62
N MET A 36 -1.67 -5.67 3.43
CA MET A 36 -0.32 -5.39 2.91
C MET A 36 0.34 -6.62 2.26
N PHE A 37 -0.07 -7.83 2.65
CA PHE A 37 0.58 -9.09 2.25
C PHE A 37 -0.35 -10.06 1.53
N ALA A 38 -1.63 -9.74 1.41
CA ALA A 38 -2.59 -10.56 0.70
C ALA A 38 -2.57 -10.29 -0.80
N ASP A 39 -2.51 -11.36 -1.60
CA ASP A 39 -2.58 -11.28 -3.07
C ASP A 39 -4.01 -11.03 -3.58
N SER A 40 -5.03 -11.37 -2.77
CA SER A 40 -6.45 -11.21 -3.09
C SER A 40 -7.30 -11.14 -1.81
N ALA A 41 -8.62 -11.19 -1.94
CA ALA A 41 -9.54 -11.21 -0.82
C ALA A 41 -9.19 -12.32 0.18
N PHE A 42 -9.37 -12.02 1.46
CA PHE A 42 -9.15 -12.98 2.54
C PHE A 42 -10.26 -12.88 3.58
N ILE A 43 -10.50 -13.99 4.27
CA ILE A 43 -11.37 -14.04 5.45
C ILE A 43 -10.56 -13.79 6.72
N TRP A 44 -11.17 -13.20 7.75
CA TRP A 44 -10.44 -12.82 8.96
C TRP A 44 -9.93 -14.04 9.75
N SER A 45 -10.63 -15.17 9.71
CA SER A 45 -10.17 -16.44 10.28
C SER A 45 -8.85 -16.97 9.68
N LYS A 46 -8.44 -16.50 8.50
CA LYS A 46 -7.16 -16.83 7.86
C LYS A 46 -6.07 -15.76 8.03
N LEU A 47 -6.29 -14.74 8.85
CA LEU A 47 -5.30 -13.67 9.05
C LEU A 47 -3.93 -14.18 9.55
N ASN A 48 -3.93 -15.24 10.34
CA ASN A 48 -2.70 -15.87 10.86
C ASN A 48 -1.82 -16.49 9.76
N THR A 49 -2.35 -16.76 8.56
CA THR A 49 -1.56 -17.24 7.42
C THR A 49 -0.89 -16.10 6.66
N LEU A 50 -1.39 -14.87 6.82
CA LEU A 50 -0.90 -13.66 6.14
C LEU A 50 0.08 -12.89 7.02
N ILE A 51 -0.17 -12.86 8.34
CA ILE A 51 0.62 -12.09 9.30
C ILE A 51 0.80 -12.86 10.60
N ALA A 52 1.95 -12.66 11.25
CA ALA A 52 2.14 -13.06 12.64
C ALA A 52 1.18 -12.24 13.54
N MET A 53 0.30 -12.95 14.26
CA MET A 53 -0.69 -12.36 15.15
C MET A 53 -0.24 -12.43 16.62
N ASP A 54 -0.39 -11.31 17.32
CA ASP A 54 -0.16 -11.23 18.77
C ASP A 54 -1.48 -11.24 19.59
N ARG A 55 -1.35 -11.10 20.92
CA ARG A 55 -2.51 -11.06 21.83
C ARG A 55 -3.41 -9.83 21.57
N ARG A 56 -2.86 -8.69 21.15
CA ARG A 56 -3.64 -7.47 20.87
C ARG A 56 -4.41 -7.60 19.56
N ASP A 57 -3.83 -8.26 18.56
CA ASP A 57 -4.50 -8.57 17.30
C ASP A 57 -5.75 -9.43 17.57
N ARG A 58 -5.61 -10.47 18.41
CA ARG A 58 -6.75 -11.34 18.84
C ARG A 58 -7.81 -10.57 19.62
N ALA A 59 -7.40 -9.77 20.61
CA ALA A 59 -8.32 -8.94 21.40
C ALA A 59 -9.08 -7.91 20.55
N THR A 60 -8.53 -7.50 19.40
CA THR A 60 -9.22 -6.61 18.45
C THR A 60 -10.34 -7.36 17.72
N LEU A 61 -10.09 -8.58 17.25
CA LEU A 61 -11.12 -9.42 16.61
C LEU A 61 -12.20 -9.86 17.60
N GLU A 62 -11.81 -10.24 18.83
CA GLU A 62 -12.75 -10.59 19.92
C GLU A 62 -13.67 -9.43 20.30
N PHE A 63 -13.17 -8.19 20.24
CA PHE A 63 -14.00 -7.01 20.43
C PHE A 63 -14.98 -6.79 19.28
N GLY A 64 -14.57 -7.07 18.04
CA GLY A 64 -15.49 -7.11 16.90
C GLY A 64 -16.61 -8.12 17.13
N LEU A 65 -16.24 -9.33 17.59
CA LEU A 65 -17.19 -10.40 17.89
C LEU A 65 -18.22 -9.98 18.95
N SER A 66 -17.81 -9.33 20.03
CA SER A 66 -18.73 -8.85 21.07
C SER A 66 -19.73 -7.78 20.58
N HIS A 67 -19.44 -7.15 19.43
CA HIS A 67 -20.30 -6.18 18.75
C HIS A 67 -20.94 -6.73 17.47
N GLY A 68 -20.94 -8.05 17.28
CA GLY A 68 -21.61 -8.72 16.17
C GLY A 68 -20.84 -8.76 14.86
N LEU A 69 -19.53 -8.54 14.88
CA LEU A 69 -18.62 -8.72 13.75
C LEU A 69 -17.72 -9.93 14.03
N ASN A 70 -18.22 -11.14 13.77
CA ASN A 70 -17.46 -12.36 14.04
C ASN A 70 -16.49 -12.74 12.91
N GLU A 71 -16.82 -12.33 11.68
CA GLU A 71 -16.08 -12.70 10.48
C GLU A 71 -16.31 -11.63 9.39
N GLY A 72 -15.40 -11.59 8.43
CA GLY A 72 -15.51 -10.71 7.28
C GLY A 72 -14.61 -11.13 6.13
N ILE A 73 -14.97 -10.69 4.93
CA ILE A 73 -14.14 -10.82 3.75
C ILE A 73 -13.57 -9.42 3.46
N THR A 74 -12.25 -9.31 3.43
CA THR A 74 -11.56 -8.07 3.09
C THR A 74 -10.83 -8.21 1.77
N VAL A 75 -11.06 -7.26 0.88
CA VAL A 75 -10.48 -7.15 -0.45
C VAL A 75 -9.41 -6.06 -0.43
N PRO A 76 -8.12 -6.41 -0.48
CA PRO A 76 -7.05 -5.43 -0.65
C PRO A 76 -7.22 -4.69 -1.97
N CYS A 77 -7.13 -3.36 -1.94
CA CYS A 77 -7.30 -2.49 -3.11
C CYS A 77 -6.04 -1.64 -3.32
N ASN A 78 -4.89 -2.32 -3.25
CA ASN A 78 -3.58 -1.70 -3.25
C ASN A 78 -3.23 -1.18 -4.64
N LYS A 79 -2.73 0.04 -4.71
CA LYS A 79 -2.22 0.64 -5.94
C LYS A 79 -0.90 1.32 -5.63
N LEU A 80 0.17 0.91 -6.33
CA LEU A 80 1.50 1.47 -6.12
C LEU A 80 1.47 3.00 -6.29
N GLY A 81 2.07 3.70 -5.32
CA GLY A 81 2.07 5.17 -5.26
C GLY A 81 0.82 5.79 -4.63
N TYR A 82 -0.13 4.99 -4.14
CA TYR A 82 -1.32 5.46 -3.42
C TYR A 82 -1.34 4.93 -1.99
N CYS A 83 -2.16 5.56 -1.15
CA CYS A 83 -2.43 5.03 0.18
C CYS A 83 -3.04 3.62 0.09
N LEU A 84 -2.68 2.78 1.06
CA LEU A 84 -3.28 1.45 1.23
C LEU A 84 -4.80 1.60 1.39
N GLY A 85 -5.55 0.78 0.66
CA GLY A 85 -7.01 0.80 0.67
C GLY A 85 -7.57 -0.61 0.66
N SER A 86 -8.81 -0.76 1.13
CA SER A 86 -9.51 -2.04 1.13
C SER A 86 -11.02 -1.82 1.05
N ALA A 87 -11.73 -2.83 0.54
CA ALA A 87 -13.16 -2.97 0.70
C ALA A 87 -13.42 -4.15 1.64
N THR A 88 -14.20 -3.94 2.70
CA THR A 88 -14.47 -4.98 3.71
C THR A 88 -15.96 -5.20 3.85
N PHE A 89 -16.35 -6.46 3.79
CA PHE A 89 -17.72 -6.92 4.01
C PHE A 89 -17.69 -7.77 5.28
N ALA A 90 -18.21 -7.22 6.38
CA ALA A 90 -18.12 -7.81 7.70
C ALA A 90 -19.50 -7.91 8.34
N GLY A 91 -19.71 -8.94 9.14
CA GLY A 91 -20.99 -9.16 9.80
C GLY A 91 -21.02 -10.45 10.60
N LYS A 92 -22.22 -10.97 10.83
CA LYS A 92 -22.44 -12.29 11.43
C LYS A 92 -22.51 -13.36 10.33
N ILE A 93 -21.40 -14.01 10.04
CA ILE A 93 -21.28 -15.04 9.02
C ILE A 93 -20.36 -16.16 9.51
N SER A 94 -20.59 -17.41 9.09
CA SER A 94 -19.63 -18.49 9.38
C SER A 94 -18.43 -18.40 8.44
N ALA A 95 -17.26 -18.87 8.90
CA ALA A 95 -16.06 -18.92 8.06
C ALA A 95 -16.31 -19.73 6.77
N GLU A 96 -17.02 -20.86 6.86
CA GLU A 96 -17.38 -21.69 5.69
C GLU A 96 -18.22 -20.92 4.66
N GLN A 97 -19.20 -20.12 5.12
CA GLN A 97 -20.02 -19.32 4.22
C GLN A 97 -19.20 -18.16 3.61
N ALA A 98 -18.31 -17.55 4.39
CA ALA A 98 -17.41 -16.51 3.90
C ALA A 98 -16.45 -17.06 2.82
N GLU A 99 -15.94 -18.28 2.99
CA GLU A 99 -15.11 -18.96 1.98
C GLU A 99 -15.87 -19.15 0.65
N LYS A 100 -17.14 -19.56 0.70
CA LYS A 100 -17.97 -19.73 -0.50
C LYS A 100 -18.20 -18.43 -1.25
N LEU A 101 -18.21 -17.29 -0.56
CA LEU A 101 -18.47 -15.97 -1.13
C LEU A 101 -17.21 -15.22 -1.57
N ILE A 102 -16.01 -15.71 -1.24
CA ILE A 102 -14.76 -14.96 -1.36
C ILE A 102 -14.50 -14.46 -2.79
N GLY A 103 -14.76 -15.30 -3.81
CA GLY A 103 -14.58 -14.93 -5.21
C GLY A 103 -15.56 -13.86 -5.69
N LEU A 104 -16.82 -13.93 -5.26
CA LEU A 104 -17.82 -12.92 -5.57
C LEU A 104 -17.47 -11.58 -4.92
N VAL A 105 -17.11 -11.62 -3.63
CA VAL A 105 -16.75 -10.43 -2.87
C VAL A 105 -15.47 -9.80 -3.38
N GLN A 106 -14.48 -10.58 -3.83
CA GLN A 106 -13.29 -10.08 -4.52
C GLN A 106 -13.67 -9.19 -5.71
N MET A 107 -14.54 -9.69 -6.60
CA MET A 107 -14.95 -8.93 -7.79
C MET A 107 -15.68 -7.65 -7.39
N ILE A 108 -16.70 -7.76 -6.54
CA ILE A 108 -17.49 -6.60 -6.10
C ILE A 108 -16.60 -5.56 -5.39
N GLY A 109 -15.75 -6.01 -4.48
CA GLY A 109 -14.90 -5.14 -3.66
C GLY A 109 -13.91 -4.32 -4.49
N VAL A 110 -13.23 -4.94 -5.47
CA VAL A 110 -12.29 -4.22 -6.35
C VAL A 110 -13.00 -3.13 -7.15
N PHE A 111 -14.16 -3.43 -7.74
CA PHE A 111 -14.89 -2.45 -8.55
C PHE A 111 -15.56 -1.37 -7.69
N ALA A 112 -16.17 -1.74 -6.57
CA ALA A 112 -16.78 -0.80 -5.63
C ALA A 112 -15.74 0.18 -5.08
N PHE A 113 -14.58 -0.33 -4.63
CA PHE A 113 -13.53 0.54 -4.12
C PHE A 113 -12.96 1.44 -5.20
N LYS A 114 -12.69 0.91 -6.41
CA LYS A 114 -12.25 1.72 -7.55
C LYS A 114 -13.22 2.88 -7.80
N HIS A 115 -14.52 2.61 -7.86
CA HIS A 115 -15.52 3.64 -8.12
C HIS A 115 -15.63 4.64 -6.97
N ALA A 116 -15.55 4.16 -5.73
CA ALA A 116 -15.57 5.04 -4.57
C ALA A 116 -14.38 6.01 -4.56
N ARG A 117 -13.20 5.60 -5.06
CA ARG A 117 -12.03 6.50 -5.24
C ARG A 117 -12.28 7.59 -6.26
N GLU A 118 -12.92 7.25 -7.38
CA GLU A 118 -13.32 8.20 -8.41
C GLU A 118 -14.28 9.24 -7.84
N LEU A 119 -15.28 8.80 -7.05
CA LEU A 119 -16.26 9.68 -6.42
C LEU A 119 -15.68 10.56 -5.31
N ALA A 120 -14.74 10.04 -4.52
CA ALA A 120 -14.06 10.79 -3.48
C ALA A 120 -13.15 11.90 -4.03
N GLY A 121 -13.02 12.00 -5.37
CA GLY A 121 -12.13 12.94 -6.02
C GLY A 121 -10.67 12.68 -5.64
N GLU A 122 -10.35 11.44 -5.21
CA GLU A 122 -8.96 11.07 -5.01
C GLU A 122 -8.27 11.36 -6.35
N PRO A 123 -7.18 12.13 -6.35
CA PRO A 123 -6.53 12.48 -7.59
C PRO A 123 -6.17 11.16 -8.28
N ILE A 124 -6.95 10.79 -9.29
CA ILE A 124 -6.45 10.04 -10.42
C ILE A 124 -5.17 10.80 -10.73
N VAL A 125 -4.02 10.14 -10.62
CA VAL A 125 -2.75 10.72 -11.10
C VAL A 125 -2.97 10.93 -12.60
N LYS A 126 -3.62 12.06 -12.93
CA LYS A 126 -3.96 12.55 -14.25
C LYS A 126 -2.72 13.30 -14.66
N GLY A 127 -1.78 12.51 -15.16
CA GLY A 127 -0.45 12.93 -15.55
C GLY A 127 0.33 11.67 -15.89
N THR A 128 1.18 11.75 -16.90
CA THR A 128 2.23 10.75 -17.09
C THR A 128 3.01 10.64 -15.79
N ARG A 129 3.15 9.42 -15.25
CA ARG A 129 4.04 9.22 -14.09
C ARG A 129 5.41 9.80 -14.45
N PRO A 130 6.07 10.54 -13.54
CA PRO A 130 7.40 11.07 -13.80
C PRO A 130 8.32 9.94 -14.24
N ARG A 131 8.92 10.10 -15.43
CA ARG A 131 9.81 9.12 -16.04
C ARG A 131 11.24 9.60 -16.01
N LEU A 132 12.15 8.74 -15.57
CA LEU A 132 13.56 9.01 -15.66
C LEU A 132 14.02 8.83 -17.11
N ASN A 133 14.88 9.75 -17.57
CA ASN A 133 15.62 9.51 -18.80
C ASN A 133 16.54 8.29 -18.64
N PRO A 134 16.93 7.60 -19.73
CA PRO A 134 17.67 6.33 -19.65
C PRO A 134 18.93 6.38 -18.76
N ARG A 135 19.77 7.41 -18.92
CA ARG A 135 21.02 7.54 -18.14
C ARG A 135 20.79 7.87 -16.66
N PRO A 136 19.91 8.82 -16.29
CA PRO A 136 19.46 8.97 -14.91
C PRO A 136 18.89 7.68 -14.31
N ARG A 137 18.06 6.93 -15.06
CA ARG A 137 17.51 5.64 -14.61
C ARG A 137 18.63 4.64 -14.30
N ASP A 138 19.61 4.48 -15.19
CA ASP A 138 20.75 3.58 -14.97
C ASP A 138 21.51 3.94 -13.68
N CYS A 139 21.74 5.25 -13.45
CA CYS A 139 22.37 5.71 -12.22
C CYS A 139 21.51 5.37 -11.00
N VAL A 140 20.20 5.64 -11.03
CA VAL A 140 19.29 5.36 -9.91
C VAL A 140 19.18 3.85 -9.63
N ALA A 141 19.17 3.00 -10.66
CA ALA A 141 19.19 1.56 -10.51
C ALA A 141 20.47 1.06 -9.81
N LEU A 142 21.63 1.62 -10.16
CA LEU A 142 22.88 1.28 -9.44
C LEU A 142 22.91 1.90 -8.03
N VAL A 143 22.24 3.03 -7.82
CA VAL A 143 22.02 3.58 -6.48
C VAL A 143 21.20 2.61 -5.62
N ALA A 144 20.17 1.99 -6.19
CA ALA A 144 19.33 1.01 -5.51
C ALA A 144 20.13 -0.21 -5.00
N ARG A 145 21.15 -0.63 -5.76
CA ARG A 145 22.11 -1.68 -5.38
C ARG A 145 23.19 -1.24 -4.39
N GLY A 146 23.11 -0.01 -3.86
CA GLY A 146 24.04 0.51 -2.86
C GLY A 146 25.36 1.04 -3.40
N LEU A 147 25.55 1.20 -4.72
CA LEU A 147 26.82 1.69 -5.27
C LEU A 147 27.03 3.18 -5.02
N SER A 148 28.24 3.56 -4.58
CA SER A 148 28.65 4.97 -4.50
C SER A 148 28.76 5.60 -5.90
N ASN A 149 28.72 6.94 -5.98
CA ASN A 149 28.79 7.65 -7.26
C ASN A 149 30.10 7.33 -8.03
N LYS A 150 31.20 7.04 -7.32
CA LYS A 150 32.46 6.59 -7.93
C LYS A 150 32.34 5.19 -8.55
N GLN A 151 31.63 4.27 -7.89
CA GLN A 151 31.38 2.93 -8.42
C GLN A 151 30.43 2.99 -9.62
N ILE A 152 29.38 3.82 -9.54
CA ILE A 152 28.44 4.06 -10.66
C ILE A 152 29.18 4.64 -11.86
N ALA A 153 30.04 5.63 -11.64
CA ALA A 153 30.86 6.25 -12.68
C ALA A 153 31.73 5.20 -13.40
N ARG A 154 32.38 4.30 -12.66
CA ARG A 154 33.16 3.19 -13.24
C ARG A 154 32.27 2.21 -14.01
N ALA A 155 31.14 1.82 -13.43
CA ALA A 155 30.22 0.85 -14.03
C ALA A 155 29.61 1.34 -15.35
N LEU A 156 29.33 2.65 -15.46
CA LEU A 156 28.69 3.25 -16.64
C LEU A 156 29.68 3.94 -17.59
N ASN A 157 30.99 3.86 -17.30
CA ASN A 157 32.04 4.59 -18.01
C ASN A 157 31.77 6.10 -18.12
N LEU A 158 31.51 6.73 -16.97
CA LEU A 158 31.21 8.16 -16.81
C LEU A 158 32.19 8.83 -15.86
N ALA A 159 32.24 10.17 -15.87
CA ALA A 159 32.88 10.91 -14.79
C ALA A 159 31.97 10.95 -13.54
N PRO A 160 32.52 10.94 -12.31
CA PRO A 160 31.72 11.07 -11.09
C PRO A 160 30.81 12.30 -11.07
N ARG A 161 31.28 13.42 -11.62
CA ARG A 161 30.49 14.66 -11.75
C ARG A 161 29.28 14.50 -12.69
N THR A 162 29.38 13.64 -13.71
CA THR A 162 28.26 13.32 -14.60
C THR A 162 27.19 12.52 -13.87
N VAL A 163 27.61 11.55 -13.03
CA VAL A 163 26.69 10.81 -12.16
C VAL A 163 25.98 11.76 -11.19
N ASP A 164 26.69 12.70 -10.57
CA ASP A 164 26.08 13.71 -9.70
C ASP A 164 25.02 14.54 -10.45
N GLY A 165 25.29 14.89 -11.71
CA GLY A 165 24.34 15.59 -12.57
C GLY A 165 23.07 14.77 -12.80
N TYR A 166 23.22 13.51 -13.22
CA TYR A 166 22.10 12.60 -13.45
C TYR A 166 21.26 12.35 -12.20
N LEU A 167 21.88 12.24 -11.02
CA LEU A 167 21.15 12.10 -9.76
C LEU A 167 20.41 13.40 -9.37
N ARG A 168 20.96 14.59 -9.66
CA ARG A 168 20.27 15.87 -9.46
C ARG A 168 19.02 15.99 -10.33
N ASP A 169 19.07 15.50 -11.56
CA ASP A 169 17.89 15.49 -12.42
C ASP A 169 16.80 14.58 -11.83
N GLY A 170 17.19 13.43 -11.27
CA GLY A 170 16.28 12.56 -10.51
C GLY A 170 15.68 13.25 -9.29
N TYR A 171 16.50 13.90 -8.45
CA TYR A 171 16.02 14.64 -7.28
C TYR A 171 15.00 15.72 -7.65
N ARG A 172 15.25 16.45 -8.74
CA ARG A 172 14.32 17.48 -9.25
C ARG A 172 13.02 16.87 -9.77
N LEU A 173 13.11 15.79 -10.56
CA LEU A 173 11.96 15.13 -11.16
C LEU A 173 10.99 14.60 -10.09
N PHE A 174 11.52 14.04 -9.01
CA PHE A 174 10.71 13.45 -7.93
C PHE A 174 10.49 14.36 -6.72
N ASN A 175 11.02 15.59 -6.74
CA ASN A 175 11.04 16.47 -5.57
C ASN A 175 11.60 15.79 -4.31
N ALA A 176 12.69 15.02 -4.47
CA ALA A 176 13.32 14.26 -3.39
C ALA A 176 14.48 15.05 -2.79
N ALA A 177 14.54 15.14 -1.45
CA ALA A 177 15.57 15.89 -0.75
C ALA A 177 16.87 15.09 -0.57
N ASN A 178 16.78 13.76 -0.62
CA ASN A 178 17.92 12.87 -0.43
C ASN A 178 17.80 11.58 -1.22
N ARG A 179 18.87 10.80 -1.19
CA ARG A 179 19.03 9.53 -1.92
C ARG A 179 17.97 8.49 -1.57
N ALA A 180 17.57 8.41 -0.30
CA ALA A 180 16.56 7.46 0.15
C ALA A 180 15.16 7.86 -0.34
N GLU A 181 14.83 9.15 -0.29
CA GLU A 181 13.58 9.70 -0.84
C GLU A 181 13.51 9.52 -2.36
N LEU A 182 14.62 9.72 -3.08
CA LEU A 182 14.68 9.48 -4.53
C LEU A 182 14.37 8.02 -4.87
N LEU A 183 14.98 7.08 -4.13
CA LEU A 183 14.71 5.65 -4.31
C LEU A 183 13.26 5.30 -4.00
N ALA A 184 12.73 5.77 -2.88
CA ALA A 184 11.34 5.53 -2.50
C ALA A 184 10.38 6.07 -3.56
N ALA A 185 10.58 7.30 -4.04
CA ALA A 185 9.75 7.91 -5.06
C ALA A 185 9.86 7.19 -6.42
N ALA A 186 11.07 6.80 -6.84
CA ALA A 186 11.29 6.07 -8.08
C ALA A 186 10.63 4.68 -8.06
N VAL A 187 10.70 3.97 -6.94
CA VAL A 187 9.99 2.68 -6.76
C VAL A 187 8.48 2.89 -6.78
N LEU A 188 7.95 3.87 -6.05
CA LEU A 188 6.51 4.16 -6.02
C LEU A 188 5.97 4.64 -7.38
N ALA A 189 6.81 5.28 -8.20
CA ALA A 189 6.47 5.64 -9.58
C ALA A 189 6.52 4.42 -10.53
N GLY A 190 7.23 3.35 -10.16
CA GLY A 190 7.46 2.16 -10.99
C GLY A 190 8.63 2.32 -11.96
N GLU A 191 9.53 3.29 -11.74
CA GLU A 191 10.72 3.47 -12.57
C GLU A 191 11.82 2.46 -12.22
N ILE A 192 11.84 2.02 -10.96
CA ILE A 192 12.75 1.00 -10.41
C ILE A 192 11.90 -0.13 -9.81
N GLY A 193 12.15 -1.35 -10.26
CA GLY A 193 11.51 -2.55 -9.73
C GLY A 193 12.05 -2.96 -8.35
N THR A 194 11.25 -3.69 -7.58
CA THR A 194 11.69 -4.25 -6.29
C THR A 194 12.80 -5.30 -6.45
N ASP A 195 12.87 -5.95 -7.60
CA ASP A 195 13.93 -6.86 -8.01
C ASP A 195 15.26 -6.13 -8.28
N GLU A 196 15.22 -4.85 -8.62
CA GLU A 196 16.41 -4.01 -8.86
C GLU A 196 17.02 -3.45 -7.56
N LEU A 197 16.38 -3.64 -6.40
CA LEU A 197 16.86 -3.20 -5.08
C LEU A 197 17.92 -4.13 -4.45
N LYS A 198 18.23 -5.27 -5.09
CA LYS A 198 19.11 -6.33 -4.56
C LYS A 198 20.53 -6.27 -5.12
#